data_AF-A0A8T5UCU6-F1
#
_entry.id   AF-A0A8T5UCU6-F1
#
_cell.length_a   1.000
_cell.length_b   1.000
_cell.length_c   1.000
_cell.angle_alpha   90.00
_cell.angle_beta   90.00
_cell.angle_gamma   90.00
#
_symmetry.space_group_name_H-M   'P 1'
#
loop_
_entity.id
_entity.type
_entity.pdbx_description
1 polymer ?
#
loop_
_entity_poly.entity_id
_entity_poly.type
_entity_poly.pdbx_seq_one_letter_code
_entity_poly.pdbx_strand_id
1 'polypeptide(L)'
;MTYFTEEVMQRIRYLHFKSKHLDNALIKEENFTLDDLNLVLEYTKILNINYMNENHAKILRDLDITQTYIDPSENNREIEIKDLMIECARSLWVMARAYGILSEKFEEEEDWENAVVAMVGCSKMYKTAAYFSAANTYQNDIGTTLSSENLEMNSEEARVLAQSIAALREENTNNKYFASKLYAGLSQLSKRIFYLRKHDEKKKQQLRAQFHYDMGKACQLKAQASLESSITPLNMEKITRLKQKANFYYDKSKIIWNEMLEGLT
;
A
#
# COMPACT_ATOMS: atom_id res chain seq x y z
N MET A 1 27.29 -4.35 -29.52
CA MET A 1 26.85 -5.45 -28.65
C MET A 1 25.38 -5.25 -28.34
N THR A 2 24.57 -6.29 -28.47
CA THR A 2 23.17 -6.31 -28.04
C THR A 2 23.11 -6.54 -26.53
N TYR A 3 22.27 -5.78 -25.82
CA TYR A 3 22.18 -5.84 -24.35
C TYR A 3 21.48 -7.09 -23.82
N PHE A 4 20.73 -7.75 -24.71
CA PHE A 4 20.01 -9.00 -24.48
C PHE A 4 20.12 -9.88 -25.74
N THR A 5 19.96 -11.20 -25.61
CA THR A 5 19.81 -12.09 -26.77
C THR A 5 18.45 -11.87 -27.42
N GLU A 6 18.29 -12.25 -28.70
CA GLU A 6 17.02 -12.07 -29.42
C GLU A 6 15.84 -12.76 -28.72
N GLU A 7 16.05 -13.98 -28.21
CA GLU A 7 15.05 -14.72 -27.43
C GLU A 7 14.61 -13.94 -26.18
N VAL A 8 15.56 -13.36 -25.44
CA VAL A 8 15.27 -12.56 -24.25
C VAL A 8 14.55 -11.27 -24.62
N MET A 9 14.94 -10.60 -25.70
CA MET A 9 14.25 -9.40 -26.18
C MET A 9 12.78 -9.69 -26.55
N GLN A 10 12.53 -10.82 -27.23
CA GLN A 10 11.17 -11.26 -27.54
C GLN A 10 10.35 -11.54 -26.28
N ARG A 11 10.95 -12.19 -25.27
CA ARG A 11 10.31 -12.41 -23.98
C ARG A 11 9.99 -11.09 -23.27
N ILE A 12 10.91 -10.14 -23.23
CA ILE A 12 10.70 -8.80 -22.63
C ILE A 12 9.53 -8.09 -23.31
N ARG A 13 9.47 -8.07 -24.65
CA ARG A 13 8.37 -7.46 -25.42
C ARG A 13 7.01 -8.08 -25.07
N TYR A 14 6.95 -9.40 -24.99
CA TYR A 14 5.75 -10.11 -24.58
C TYR A 14 5.32 -9.76 -23.16
N LEU A 15 6.28 -9.72 -22.23
CA LEU A 15 6.02 -9.38 -20.83
C LEU A 15 5.57 -7.91 -20.66
N HIS A 16 6.17 -6.98 -21.39
CA HIS A 16 5.74 -5.58 -21.45
C HIS A 16 4.29 -5.45 -21.92
N PHE A 17 3.94 -6.15 -23.02
CA PHE A 17 2.57 -6.21 -23.52
C PHE A 17 1.59 -6.73 -22.45
N LYS A 18 1.96 -7.79 -21.73
CA LYS A 18 1.15 -8.34 -20.63
C LYS A 18 0.99 -7.37 -19.46
N SER A 19 2.06 -6.67 -19.06
CA SER A 19 1.99 -5.63 -18.03
C SER A 19 1.04 -4.49 -18.41
N LYS A 20 1.08 -4.02 -19.67
CA LYS A 20 0.14 -3.00 -20.16
C LYS A 20 -1.31 -3.49 -20.22
N HIS A 21 -1.51 -4.75 -20.61
CA HIS A 21 -2.84 -5.35 -20.59
C HIS A 21 -3.41 -5.43 -19.18
N LEU A 22 -2.59 -5.78 -18.19
CA LEU A 22 -2.99 -5.74 -16.79
C LEU A 22 -3.38 -4.32 -16.37
N ASP A 23 -2.54 -3.32 -16.63
CA ASP A 23 -2.86 -1.91 -16.27
C ASP A 23 -4.19 -1.43 -16.89
N ASN A 24 -4.42 -1.76 -18.17
CA ASN A 24 -5.69 -1.47 -18.84
C ASN A 24 -6.87 -2.20 -18.19
N ALA A 25 -6.70 -3.46 -17.79
CA ALA A 25 -7.72 -4.23 -17.09
C ALA A 25 -8.05 -3.58 -15.73
N LEU A 26 -7.04 -3.10 -15.00
CA LEU A 26 -7.25 -2.38 -13.73
C LEU A 26 -8.04 -1.07 -13.92
N ILE A 27 -7.84 -0.36 -15.03
CA ILE A 27 -8.59 0.88 -15.34
C ILE A 27 -10.05 0.57 -15.68
N LYS A 28 -10.30 -0.57 -16.33
CA LYS A 28 -11.64 -0.99 -16.78
C LYS A 28 -12.37 -1.88 -15.78
N GLU A 29 -11.76 -2.16 -14.62
CA GLU A 29 -12.28 -3.09 -13.62
C GLU A 29 -12.53 -4.50 -14.20
N GLU A 30 -11.68 -4.93 -15.13
CA GLU A 30 -11.72 -6.26 -15.73
C GLU A 30 -11.00 -7.29 -14.84
N ASN A 31 -11.41 -8.56 -14.93
CA ASN A 31 -10.81 -9.65 -14.15
C ASN A 31 -9.36 -9.92 -14.57
N PHE A 32 -8.52 -10.24 -13.59
CA PHE A 32 -7.13 -10.69 -13.77
C PHE A 32 -6.79 -11.79 -12.74
N THR A 33 -5.65 -12.45 -12.93
CA THR A 33 -5.23 -13.61 -12.14
C THR A 33 -3.88 -13.37 -11.46
N LEU A 34 -3.54 -14.19 -10.47
CA LEU A 34 -2.21 -14.19 -9.84
C LEU A 34 -1.07 -14.48 -10.84
N ASP A 35 -1.35 -15.24 -11.90
CA ASP A 35 -0.37 -15.51 -12.95
C ASP A 35 -0.01 -14.25 -13.74
N ASP A 36 -0.96 -13.33 -13.94
CA ASP A 36 -0.69 -12.04 -14.58
C ASP A 36 0.31 -11.20 -13.74
N LEU A 37 0.22 -11.27 -12.41
CA LEU A 37 1.16 -10.61 -11.51
C LEU A 37 2.56 -11.26 -11.58
N ASN A 38 2.63 -12.59 -11.70
CA ASN A 38 3.91 -13.30 -11.86
C ASN A 38 4.66 -12.87 -13.13
N LEU A 39 3.93 -12.61 -14.23
CA LEU A 39 4.51 -12.08 -15.47
C LEU A 39 5.11 -10.69 -15.29
N VAL A 40 4.45 -9.81 -14.51
CA VAL A 40 5.00 -8.48 -14.19
C VAL A 40 6.28 -8.60 -13.36
N LEU A 41 6.31 -9.51 -12.38
CA LEU A 41 7.50 -9.74 -11.58
C LEU A 41 8.67 -10.28 -12.43
N GLU A 42 8.40 -11.20 -13.35
CA GLU A 42 9.40 -11.70 -14.30
C GLU A 42 9.95 -10.56 -15.17
N TYR A 43 9.07 -9.71 -15.70
CA TYR A 43 9.43 -8.54 -16.50
C TYR A 43 10.42 -7.63 -15.77
N THR A 44 10.07 -7.24 -14.54
CA THR A 44 10.91 -6.36 -13.73
C THR A 44 12.27 -7.00 -13.42
N LYS A 45 12.30 -8.31 -13.11
CA LYS A 45 13.56 -9.02 -12.83
C LYS A 45 14.49 -9.03 -14.05
N ILE A 46 13.95 -9.29 -15.25
CA ILE A 46 14.75 -9.34 -16.48
C ILE A 46 15.28 -7.94 -16.83
N LEU A 47 14.43 -6.91 -16.77
CA LEU A 47 14.85 -5.54 -17.06
C LEU A 47 15.96 -5.04 -16.13
N ASN A 48 15.87 -5.38 -14.84
CA ASN A 48 16.84 -4.95 -13.85
C ASN A 48 18.26 -5.53 -14.07
N ILE A 49 18.44 -6.56 -14.89
CA ILE A 49 19.79 -7.14 -15.15
C ILE A 49 20.77 -6.09 -15.69
N ASN A 50 20.28 -5.12 -16.46
CA ASN A 50 21.10 -4.10 -17.12
C ASN A 50 21.05 -2.73 -16.42
N TYR A 51 20.71 -2.67 -15.13
CA TYR A 51 20.51 -1.39 -14.40
C TYR A 51 21.74 -0.48 -14.29
N MET A 52 22.95 -1.04 -14.39
CA MET A 52 24.21 -0.27 -14.38
C MET A 52 24.62 0.20 -15.79
N ASN A 53 23.80 -0.04 -16.81
CA ASN A 53 24.17 0.29 -18.17
C ASN A 53 23.95 1.77 -18.46
N GLU A 54 24.92 2.43 -19.10
CA GLU A 54 24.84 3.87 -19.30
C GLU A 54 23.82 4.31 -20.38
N ASN A 55 23.25 3.37 -21.14
CA ASN A 55 22.44 3.66 -22.32
C ASN A 55 20.98 3.18 -22.19
N HIS A 56 20.32 3.43 -21.06
CA HIS A 56 18.93 3.02 -20.78
C HIS A 56 17.95 3.42 -21.90
N ALA A 57 18.02 4.65 -22.41
CA ALA A 57 17.16 5.12 -23.49
C ALA A 57 17.33 4.31 -24.79
N LYS A 58 18.55 3.85 -25.10
CA LYS A 58 18.78 2.97 -26.25
C LYS A 58 18.21 1.59 -25.99
N ILE A 59 18.42 1.02 -24.80
CA ILE A 59 17.88 -0.29 -24.42
C ILE A 59 16.35 -0.29 -24.54
N LEU A 60 15.67 0.73 -24.00
CA LEU A 60 14.21 0.86 -24.09
C LEU A 60 13.70 0.89 -25.54
N ARG A 61 14.42 1.58 -26.45
CA ARG A 61 14.07 1.63 -27.88
C ARG A 61 14.32 0.29 -28.58
N ASP A 62 15.48 -0.33 -28.34
CA ASP A 62 15.83 -1.62 -28.93
C ASP A 62 14.84 -2.72 -28.48
N LEU A 63 14.30 -2.60 -27.27
CA LEU A 63 13.28 -3.48 -26.71
C LEU A 63 11.85 -3.16 -27.15
N ASP A 64 11.60 -2.07 -27.88
CA ASP A 64 10.25 -1.61 -28.26
C ASP A 64 9.33 -1.39 -27.05
N ILE A 65 9.89 -0.88 -25.95
CA ILE A 65 9.12 -0.54 -24.74
C ILE A 65 8.45 0.81 -24.95
N THR A 66 7.18 0.91 -24.57
CA THR A 66 6.43 2.17 -24.61
C THR A 66 7.03 3.15 -23.61
N GLN A 67 7.59 4.25 -24.09
CA GLN A 67 8.23 5.25 -23.26
C GLN A 67 7.26 6.30 -22.73
N THR A 68 6.06 6.40 -23.30
CA THR A 68 5.05 7.33 -22.81
C THR A 68 4.31 6.78 -21.60
N TYR A 69 4.28 7.56 -20.51
CA TYR A 69 3.48 7.33 -19.31
C TYR A 69 2.52 8.49 -19.08
N ILE A 70 1.29 8.19 -18.68
CA ILE A 70 0.27 9.18 -18.33
C ILE A 70 0.17 9.18 -16.81
N ASP A 71 0.55 10.28 -16.16
CA ASP A 71 0.52 10.37 -14.70
C ASP A 71 -0.91 10.70 -14.20
N PRO A 72 -1.60 9.75 -13.56
CA PRO A 72 -2.97 9.96 -13.09
C PRO A 72 -3.05 10.98 -11.94
N SER A 73 -1.96 11.21 -11.21
CA SER A 73 -1.93 12.16 -10.08
C SER A 73 -1.72 13.61 -10.53
N GLU A 74 -1.34 13.84 -11.78
CA GLU A 74 -1.07 15.17 -12.35
C GLU A 74 -2.00 15.47 -13.55
N ASN A 75 -3.32 15.28 -13.38
CA ASN A 75 -4.31 15.54 -14.42
C ASN A 75 -4.00 14.81 -15.76
N ASN A 76 -3.51 13.57 -15.69
CA ASN A 76 -3.15 12.77 -16.85
C ASN A 76 -2.08 13.42 -17.73
N ARG A 77 -1.12 14.13 -17.11
CA ARG A 77 0.04 14.70 -17.81
C ARG A 77 0.91 13.59 -18.39
N GLU A 78 1.38 13.81 -19.61
CA GLU A 78 2.29 12.90 -20.28
C GLU A 78 3.74 13.07 -19.79
N ILE A 79 4.41 11.95 -19.56
CA ILE A 79 5.80 11.85 -19.12
C ILE A 79 6.51 10.83 -20.01
N GLU A 80 7.73 11.15 -20.44
CA GLU A 80 8.57 10.28 -21.25
C GLU A 80 9.58 9.51 -20.38
N ILE A 81 9.43 8.20 -20.25
CA ILE A 81 10.32 7.27 -19.55
C ILE A 81 11.59 7.05 -20.38
N LYS A 82 12.73 7.44 -19.81
CA LYS A 82 14.08 7.31 -20.40
C LYS A 82 14.98 6.35 -19.63
N ASP A 83 14.51 5.88 -18.48
CA ASP A 83 15.28 5.09 -17.54
C ASP A 83 14.62 3.73 -17.28
N LEU A 84 15.42 2.65 -17.36
CA LEU A 84 14.97 1.29 -17.03
C LEU A 84 14.45 1.17 -15.60
N MET A 85 15.02 1.93 -14.65
CA MET A 85 14.60 1.92 -13.25
C MET A 85 13.20 2.52 -13.10
N ILE A 86 12.88 3.55 -13.88
CA ILE A 86 11.54 4.13 -13.89
C ILE A 86 10.52 3.19 -14.53
N GLU A 87 10.91 2.47 -15.59
CA GLU A 87 10.06 1.42 -16.16
C GLU A 87 9.82 0.25 -15.17
N CYS A 88 10.84 -0.13 -14.40
CA CYS A 88 10.70 -1.10 -13.31
C CYS A 88 9.74 -0.58 -12.23
N ALA A 89 9.89 0.68 -11.81
CA ALA A 89 9.01 1.32 -10.84
C ALA A 89 7.55 1.37 -11.34
N ARG A 90 7.32 1.75 -12.60
CA ARG A 90 6.00 1.76 -13.25
C ARG A 90 5.36 0.38 -13.23
N SER A 91 6.12 -0.64 -13.63
CA SER A 91 5.63 -2.03 -13.67
C SER A 91 5.22 -2.54 -12.29
N LEU A 92 6.04 -2.27 -11.27
CA LEU A 92 5.72 -2.63 -9.89
C LEU A 92 4.57 -1.81 -9.31
N TRP A 93 4.39 -0.55 -9.73
CA TRP A 93 3.23 0.25 -9.37
C TRP A 93 1.93 -0.36 -9.90
N VAL A 94 1.91 -0.87 -11.13
CA VAL A 94 0.77 -1.64 -11.68
C VAL A 94 0.51 -2.89 -10.85
N MET A 95 1.57 -3.64 -10.51
CA MET A 95 1.44 -4.86 -9.68
C MET A 95 0.92 -4.55 -8.28
N ALA A 96 1.34 -3.44 -7.67
CA ALA A 96 0.84 -2.99 -6.37
C ALA A 96 -0.67 -2.70 -6.41
N ARG A 97 -1.14 -1.98 -7.43
CA ARG A 97 -2.57 -1.73 -7.64
C ARG A 97 -3.38 -3.01 -7.82
N ALA A 98 -2.86 -3.96 -8.60
CA ALA A 98 -3.48 -5.27 -8.77
C ALA A 98 -3.61 -6.02 -7.43
N TYR A 99 -2.58 -6.00 -6.57
CA TYR A 99 -2.67 -6.58 -5.23
C TYR A 99 -3.69 -5.87 -4.34
N GLY A 100 -3.83 -4.55 -4.45
CA GLY A 100 -4.87 -3.79 -3.74
C GLY A 100 -6.27 -4.29 -4.07
N ILE A 101 -6.58 -4.39 -5.36
CA ILE A 101 -7.89 -4.90 -5.84
C ILE A 101 -8.13 -6.36 -5.42
N LEU A 102 -7.09 -7.22 -5.48
CA LEU A 102 -7.22 -8.60 -4.97
C LEU A 102 -7.54 -8.62 -3.48
N SER A 103 -6.91 -7.76 -2.69
CA SER A 103 -7.18 -7.68 -1.26
C SER A 103 -8.63 -7.29 -0.98
N GLU A 104 -9.16 -6.28 -1.67
CA GLU A 104 -10.54 -5.84 -1.52
C GLU A 104 -11.52 -6.96 -1.87
N LYS A 105 -11.28 -7.66 -2.99
CA LYS A 105 -12.08 -8.81 -3.40
C LYS A 105 -12.07 -9.93 -2.35
N PHE A 106 -10.91 -10.29 -1.82
CA PHE A 106 -10.82 -11.31 -0.77
C PHE A 106 -11.51 -10.87 0.52
N GLU A 107 -11.47 -9.58 0.86
CA GLU A 107 -12.19 -9.04 2.02
C GLU A 107 -13.70 -9.14 1.83
N GLU A 108 -14.22 -8.80 0.64
CA GLU A 108 -15.65 -8.96 0.29
C GLU A 108 -16.11 -10.43 0.32
N GLU A 109 -15.23 -11.36 -0.04
CA GLU A 109 -15.47 -12.81 0.00
C GLU A 109 -15.27 -13.42 1.40
N GLU A 110 -14.97 -12.60 2.42
CA GLU A 110 -14.62 -13.01 3.79
C GLU A 110 -13.37 -13.92 3.88
N ASP A 111 -12.53 -13.95 2.84
CA ASP A 111 -11.21 -14.60 2.84
C ASP A 111 -10.14 -13.66 3.43
N TRP A 112 -10.27 -13.43 4.74
CA TRP A 112 -9.45 -12.49 5.49
C TRP A 112 -7.94 -12.76 5.40
N GLU A 113 -7.54 -14.03 5.27
CA GLU A 113 -6.12 -14.38 5.24
C GLU A 113 -5.49 -13.97 3.91
N ASN A 114 -6.14 -14.29 2.79
CA ASN A 114 -5.68 -13.86 1.48
C ASN A 114 -5.80 -12.35 1.29
N ALA A 115 -6.81 -11.70 1.88
CA ALA A 115 -6.90 -10.24 1.91
C ALA A 115 -5.66 -9.61 2.57
N VAL A 116 -5.29 -10.06 3.78
CA VAL A 116 -4.09 -9.56 4.48
C VAL A 116 -2.83 -9.82 3.66
N VAL A 117 -2.66 -11.04 3.12
CA VAL A 117 -1.48 -11.41 2.32
C VAL A 117 -1.37 -10.55 1.06
N ALA A 118 -2.48 -10.33 0.35
CA ALA A 118 -2.54 -9.48 -0.84
C ALA A 118 -2.17 -8.03 -0.51
N MET A 119 -2.72 -7.44 0.56
CA MET A 119 -2.40 -6.07 0.94
C MET A 119 -0.95 -5.91 1.43
N VAL A 120 -0.38 -6.93 2.09
CA VAL A 120 1.07 -6.97 2.37
C VAL A 120 1.88 -7.03 1.07
N GLY A 121 1.42 -7.79 0.07
CA GLY A 121 1.97 -7.80 -1.29
C GLY A 121 1.96 -6.41 -1.94
N CYS A 122 0.83 -5.71 -1.87
CA CYS A 122 0.67 -4.32 -2.32
C CYS A 122 1.72 -3.40 -1.69
N SER A 123 1.84 -3.42 -0.36
CA SER A 123 2.84 -2.62 0.37
C SER A 123 4.27 -2.92 -0.08
N LYS A 124 4.63 -4.20 -0.26
CA LYS A 124 5.96 -4.61 -0.72
C LYS A 124 6.25 -4.14 -2.14
N MET A 125 5.26 -4.20 -3.04
CA MET A 125 5.45 -3.76 -4.43
C MET A 125 5.64 -2.25 -4.49
N TYR A 126 4.84 -1.46 -3.76
CA TYR A 126 5.07 -0.02 -3.66
C TYR A 126 6.44 0.33 -3.07
N LYS A 127 6.86 -0.37 -2.01
CA LYS A 127 8.18 -0.16 -1.40
C LYS A 127 9.32 -0.43 -2.39
N THR A 128 9.19 -1.52 -3.14
CA THR A 128 10.20 -1.91 -4.13
C THR A 128 10.21 -0.93 -5.30
N ALA A 129 9.04 -0.49 -5.77
CA ALA A 129 8.90 0.55 -6.78
C ALA A 129 9.56 1.86 -6.32
N ALA A 130 9.42 2.24 -5.05
CA ALA A 130 10.07 3.43 -4.48
C ALA A 130 11.61 3.35 -4.57
N TYR A 131 12.18 2.16 -4.32
CA TYR A 131 13.62 1.95 -4.48
C TYR A 131 14.10 2.07 -5.92
N PHE A 132 13.37 1.48 -6.86
CA PHE A 132 13.67 1.65 -8.29
C PHE A 132 13.54 3.11 -8.72
N SER A 133 12.47 3.78 -8.31
CA SER A 133 12.28 5.20 -8.56
C SER A 133 13.43 6.03 -8.01
N ALA A 134 13.87 5.79 -6.77
CA ALA A 134 15.00 6.51 -6.18
C ALA A 134 16.36 6.20 -6.85
N ALA A 135 16.51 5.03 -7.46
CA ALA A 135 17.75 4.59 -8.11
C ALA A 135 17.88 5.05 -9.57
N ASN A 136 16.90 5.78 -10.11
CA ASN A 136 16.98 6.32 -11.47
C ASN A 136 18.18 7.28 -11.61
N THR A 137 18.78 7.30 -12.80
CA THR A 137 19.95 8.14 -13.12
C THR A 137 19.73 9.01 -14.34
N TYR A 138 18.84 8.59 -15.25
CA TYR A 138 18.64 9.21 -16.55
C TYR A 138 17.24 9.81 -16.72
N GLN A 139 16.40 9.79 -15.68
CA GLN A 139 15.07 10.38 -15.71
C GLN A 139 15.11 11.83 -15.20
N ASN A 140 14.67 12.77 -16.03
CA ASN A 140 14.59 14.19 -15.64
C ASN A 140 13.26 14.52 -14.95
N ASP A 141 12.18 13.88 -15.38
CA ASP A 141 10.82 14.13 -14.92
C ASP A 141 10.13 12.79 -14.66
N ILE A 142 9.77 12.54 -13.40
CA ILE A 142 9.24 11.26 -12.93
C ILE A 142 7.71 11.34 -12.72
N GLY A 143 7.19 12.56 -12.58
CA GLY A 143 5.82 12.80 -12.11
C GLY A 143 5.62 12.48 -10.63
N THR A 144 4.41 12.75 -10.15
CA THR A 144 4.01 12.52 -8.77
C THR A 144 3.77 11.04 -8.50
N THR A 145 3.09 10.33 -9.40
CA THR A 145 2.69 8.93 -9.14
C THR A 145 3.89 8.02 -8.94
N LEU A 146 4.90 8.15 -9.78
CA LEU A 146 6.11 7.33 -9.76
C LEU A 146 7.23 7.93 -8.89
N SER A 147 7.01 9.07 -8.23
CA SER A 147 8.00 9.62 -7.32
C SER A 147 8.27 8.67 -6.15
N SER A 148 9.53 8.56 -5.73
CA SER A 148 9.92 7.68 -4.64
C SER A 148 9.20 8.00 -3.33
N GLU A 149 8.98 9.29 -3.05
CA GLU A 149 8.23 9.75 -1.87
C GLU A 149 6.76 9.30 -1.89
N ASN A 150 6.09 9.40 -3.04
CA ASN A 150 4.70 8.99 -3.17
C ASN A 150 4.54 7.47 -3.10
N LEU A 151 5.43 6.72 -3.76
CA LEU A 151 5.46 5.25 -3.70
C LEU A 151 5.74 4.75 -2.28
N GLU A 152 6.67 5.38 -1.57
CA GLU A 152 6.94 5.08 -0.16
C GLU A 152 5.72 5.35 0.72
N MET A 153 5.01 6.46 0.48
CA MET A 153 3.77 6.78 1.20
C MET A 153 2.68 5.72 0.95
N ASN A 154 2.47 5.33 -0.31
CA ASN A 154 1.50 4.30 -0.67
C ASN A 154 1.84 2.95 -0.02
N SER A 155 3.13 2.62 0.11
CA SER A 155 3.57 1.43 0.83
C SER A 155 3.19 1.45 2.31
N GLU A 156 3.40 2.60 2.96
CA GLU A 156 3.08 2.80 4.37
C GLU A 156 1.56 2.79 4.62
N GLU A 157 0.77 3.39 3.73
CA GLU A 157 -0.70 3.34 3.75
C GLU A 157 -1.23 1.92 3.54
N ALA A 158 -0.72 1.18 2.54
CA ALA A 158 -1.08 -0.23 2.32
C ALA A 158 -0.76 -1.10 3.55
N ARG A 159 0.34 -0.82 4.27
CA ARG A 159 0.66 -1.53 5.51
C ARG A 159 -0.34 -1.26 6.64
N VAL A 160 -0.85 -0.02 6.74
CA VAL A 160 -1.93 0.32 7.68
C VAL A 160 -3.19 -0.47 7.33
N LEU A 161 -3.56 -0.51 6.04
CA LEU A 161 -4.73 -1.28 5.59
C LEU A 161 -4.58 -2.78 5.88
N ALA A 162 -3.43 -3.39 5.58
CA ALA A 162 -3.17 -4.80 5.87
C ALA A 162 -3.34 -5.12 7.36
N GLN A 163 -2.83 -4.26 8.24
CA GLN A 163 -2.99 -4.45 9.68
C GLN A 163 -4.42 -4.18 10.17
N SER A 164 -5.17 -3.32 9.48
CA SER A 164 -6.59 -3.06 9.76
C SER A 164 -7.44 -4.29 9.49
N ILE A 165 -7.24 -4.91 8.31
CA ILE A 165 -7.90 -6.17 7.93
C ILE A 165 -7.55 -7.27 8.93
N ALA A 166 -6.27 -7.40 9.31
CA ALA A 166 -5.84 -8.36 10.32
C ALA A 166 -6.47 -8.11 11.69
N ALA A 167 -6.57 -6.85 12.13
CA ALA A 167 -7.20 -6.51 13.40
C ALA A 167 -8.70 -6.87 13.41
N LEU A 168 -9.40 -6.60 12.30
CA LEU A 168 -10.81 -6.93 12.12
C LEU A 168 -11.06 -8.45 12.12
N ARG A 169 -10.23 -9.23 11.41
CA ARG A 169 -10.28 -10.70 11.44
C ARG A 169 -10.19 -11.23 12.88
N GLU A 170 -9.23 -10.74 13.65
CA GLU A 170 -8.97 -11.20 15.02
C GLU A 170 -10.09 -10.76 15.97
N GLU A 171 -10.71 -9.61 15.73
CA GLU A 171 -11.90 -9.19 16.45
C GLU A 171 -13.11 -10.09 16.13
N ASN A 172 -13.37 -10.37 14.85
CA ASN A 172 -14.48 -11.21 14.39
C ASN A 172 -14.37 -12.67 14.85
N THR A 173 -13.14 -13.18 14.96
CA THR A 173 -12.85 -14.52 15.51
C THR A 173 -12.81 -14.55 17.04
N ASN A 174 -13.19 -13.44 17.70
CA ASN A 174 -13.26 -13.28 19.15
C ASN A 174 -11.88 -13.39 19.85
N ASN A 175 -10.77 -13.21 19.13
CA ASN A 175 -9.42 -13.11 19.69
C ASN A 175 -9.11 -11.67 20.16
N LYS A 176 -9.91 -11.20 21.11
CA LYS A 176 -9.89 -9.80 21.61
C LYS A 176 -8.52 -9.34 22.10
N TYR A 177 -7.75 -10.23 22.72
CA TYR A 177 -6.42 -9.89 23.22
C TYR A 177 -5.47 -9.57 22.08
N PHE A 178 -5.45 -10.40 21.02
CA PHE A 178 -4.57 -10.17 19.88
C PHE A 178 -5.05 -9.01 19.03
N ALA A 179 -6.35 -8.90 18.77
CA ALA A 179 -6.97 -7.73 18.13
C ALA A 179 -6.57 -6.42 18.85
N SER A 180 -6.57 -6.41 20.19
CA SER A 180 -6.15 -5.23 20.96
C SER A 180 -4.69 -4.81 20.70
N LYS A 181 -3.79 -5.77 20.44
CA LYS A 181 -2.38 -5.49 20.10
C LYS A 181 -2.28 -4.92 18.69
N LEU A 182 -3.04 -5.48 17.74
CA LEU A 182 -3.07 -5.02 16.36
C LEU A 182 -3.61 -3.58 16.27
N TYR A 183 -4.70 -3.25 16.96
CA TYR A 183 -5.21 -1.87 17.05
C TYR A 183 -4.23 -0.90 17.71
N ALA A 184 -3.51 -1.33 18.76
CA ALA A 184 -2.46 -0.49 19.35
C ALA A 184 -1.34 -0.20 18.35
N GLY A 185 -0.97 -1.19 17.53
CA GLY A 185 -0.02 -1.01 16.44
C GLY A 185 -0.55 -0.10 15.32
N LEU A 186 -1.82 -0.23 14.94
CA LEU A 186 -2.48 0.64 13.95
C LEU A 186 -2.41 2.10 14.36
N SER A 187 -2.70 2.39 15.62
CA SER A 187 -2.55 3.74 16.17
C SER A 187 -1.13 4.30 15.98
N GLN A 188 -0.09 3.49 16.19
CA GLN A 188 1.29 3.93 15.96
C GLN A 188 1.60 4.14 14.48
N LEU A 189 1.10 3.25 13.60
CA LEU A 189 1.31 3.37 12.15
C LEU A 189 0.62 4.61 11.58
N SER A 190 -0.65 4.83 11.91
CA SER A 190 -1.42 6.01 11.52
C SER A 190 -0.77 7.30 12.03
N LYS A 191 -0.26 7.29 13.28
CA LYS A 191 0.53 8.40 13.82
C LYS A 191 1.84 8.62 13.07
N ARG A 192 2.52 7.55 12.62
CA ARG A 192 3.73 7.67 11.79
C ARG A 192 3.38 8.35 10.46
N ILE A 193 2.36 7.90 9.75
CA ILE A 193 1.90 8.52 8.48
C ILE A 193 1.61 10.00 8.67
N PHE A 194 0.94 10.37 9.76
CA PHE A 194 0.66 11.77 10.09
C PHE A 194 1.90 12.67 10.09
N TYR A 195 3.04 12.17 10.57
CA TYR A 195 4.28 12.95 10.65
C TYR A 195 5.23 12.73 9.47
N LEU A 196 4.98 11.75 8.58
CA LEU A 196 5.89 11.42 7.47
C LEU A 196 5.91 12.48 6.37
N ARG A 197 4.83 13.23 6.16
CA ARG A 197 4.78 14.34 5.19
C ARG A 197 3.78 15.41 5.60
N LYS A 198 3.82 16.54 4.89
CA LYS A 198 2.73 17.51 4.92
C LYS A 198 1.53 16.92 4.18
N HIS A 199 0.46 16.70 4.93
CA HIS A 199 -0.85 16.35 4.42
C HIS A 199 -1.69 17.62 4.29
N ASP A 200 -2.68 17.61 3.40
CA ASP A 200 -3.73 18.61 3.46
C ASP A 200 -4.48 18.52 4.80
N GLU A 201 -5.14 19.60 5.20
CA GLU A 201 -5.74 19.69 6.53
C GLU A 201 -6.83 18.61 6.73
N LYS A 202 -7.57 18.23 5.69
CA LYS A 202 -8.59 17.18 5.78
C LYS A 202 -7.96 15.82 6.09
N LYS A 203 -6.99 15.38 5.28
CA LYS A 203 -6.26 14.12 5.49
C LYS A 203 -5.56 14.08 6.85
N LYS A 204 -4.99 15.22 7.26
CA LYS A 204 -4.36 15.38 8.57
C LYS A 204 -5.33 15.13 9.73
N GLN A 205 -6.56 15.68 9.67
CA GLN A 205 -7.57 15.44 10.71
C GLN A 205 -8.11 14.00 10.67
N GLN A 206 -8.29 13.42 9.47
CA GLN A 206 -8.65 12.01 9.33
C GLN A 206 -7.64 11.08 10.02
N LEU A 207 -6.35 11.27 9.75
CA LEU A 207 -5.28 10.49 10.40
C LEU A 207 -5.27 10.68 11.92
N ARG A 208 -5.52 11.90 12.41
CA ARG A 208 -5.58 12.20 13.86
C ARG A 208 -6.69 11.46 14.56
N ALA A 209 -7.88 11.53 14.00
CA ALA A 209 -9.00 10.81 14.56
C ALA A 209 -8.78 9.30 14.45
N GLN A 210 -8.27 8.78 13.32
CA GLN A 210 -7.99 7.35 13.15
C GLN A 210 -7.07 6.82 14.26
N PHE A 211 -5.90 7.43 14.49
CA PHE A 211 -5.00 6.90 15.52
C PHE A 211 -5.56 7.02 16.94
N HIS A 212 -6.46 7.98 17.19
CA HIS A 212 -7.19 8.07 18.46
C HIS A 212 -8.23 6.96 18.58
N TYR A 213 -9.03 6.74 17.54
CA TYR A 213 -10.00 5.66 17.46
C TYR A 213 -9.33 4.29 17.70
N ASP A 214 -8.25 3.99 16.99
CA ASP A 214 -7.52 2.74 17.11
C ASP A 214 -6.99 2.50 18.53
N MET A 215 -6.51 3.56 19.19
CA MET A 215 -6.05 3.48 20.58
C MET A 215 -7.23 3.23 21.56
N GLY A 216 -8.38 3.87 21.29
CA GLY A 216 -9.62 3.62 22.04
C GLY A 216 -10.05 2.15 21.93
N LYS A 217 -10.05 1.63 20.70
CA LYS A 217 -10.38 0.24 20.37
C LYS A 217 -9.43 -0.75 21.02
N ALA A 218 -8.13 -0.50 20.96
CA ALA A 218 -7.13 -1.29 21.66
C ALA A 218 -7.39 -1.36 23.18
N CYS A 219 -7.67 -0.22 23.81
CA CYS A 219 -7.97 -0.19 25.25
C CYS A 219 -9.25 -0.94 25.61
N GLN A 220 -10.32 -0.77 24.81
CA GLN A 220 -11.60 -1.45 25.00
C GLN A 220 -11.45 -2.97 24.90
N LEU A 221 -10.86 -3.47 23.80
CA LEU A 221 -10.70 -4.90 23.56
C LEU A 221 -9.80 -5.55 24.61
N LYS A 222 -8.74 -4.85 25.04
CA LYS A 222 -7.86 -5.32 26.12
C LYS A 222 -8.58 -5.41 27.46
N ALA A 223 -9.50 -4.49 27.76
CA ALA A 223 -10.34 -4.54 28.96
C ALA A 223 -11.30 -5.73 28.91
N GLN A 224 -11.96 -5.96 27.77
CA GLN A 224 -12.86 -7.10 27.56
C GLN A 224 -12.11 -8.43 27.67
N ALA A 225 -10.97 -8.58 27.00
CA ALA A 225 -10.12 -9.76 27.10
C ALA A 225 -9.65 -10.02 28.54
N SER A 226 -9.36 -8.97 29.32
CA SER A 226 -8.97 -9.10 30.72
C SER A 226 -10.13 -9.51 31.63
N LEU A 227 -11.37 -9.15 31.28
CA LEU A 227 -12.58 -9.58 32.00
C LEU A 227 -12.93 -11.04 31.70
N GLU A 228 -12.69 -11.49 30.48
CA GLU A 228 -13.01 -12.85 30.00
C GLU A 228 -11.92 -13.87 30.36
N SER A 229 -10.77 -13.41 30.87
CA SER A 229 -9.68 -14.29 31.29
C SER A 229 -10.05 -15.04 32.58
N SER A 230 -10.22 -16.36 32.47
CA SER A 230 -10.62 -17.25 33.57
C SER A 230 -9.46 -17.75 34.44
N ILE A 231 -8.21 -17.41 34.09
CA ILE A 231 -7.00 -18.06 34.65
C ILE A 231 -6.40 -17.26 35.81
N THR A 232 -6.59 -15.95 35.87
CA THR A 232 -6.02 -15.06 36.90
C THR A 232 -7.10 -14.25 37.61
N PRO A 233 -6.92 -13.94 38.91
CA PRO A 233 -7.82 -13.04 39.62
C PRO A 233 -8.02 -11.72 38.87
N LEU A 234 -9.28 -11.32 38.70
CA LEU A 234 -9.64 -10.12 37.96
C LEU A 234 -9.08 -8.88 38.64
N ASN A 235 -8.20 -8.16 37.95
CA ASN A 235 -7.72 -6.85 38.38
C ASN A 235 -8.70 -5.77 37.92
N MET A 236 -9.75 -5.55 38.72
CA MET A 236 -10.82 -4.59 38.41
C MET A 236 -10.31 -3.15 38.28
N GLU A 237 -9.28 -2.76 39.03
CA GLU A 237 -8.68 -1.43 38.92
C GLU A 237 -8.05 -1.22 37.53
N LYS A 238 -7.29 -2.20 37.05
CA LYS A 238 -6.68 -2.18 35.71
C LYS A 238 -7.74 -2.13 34.62
N ILE A 239 -8.82 -2.90 34.75
CA ILE A 239 -9.93 -2.90 33.80
C ILE A 239 -10.61 -1.53 33.76
N THR A 240 -10.90 -0.92 34.92
CA THR A 240 -11.50 0.42 35.00
C THR A 240 -10.60 1.47 34.34
N ARG A 241 -9.29 1.44 34.60
CA ARG A 241 -8.31 2.33 33.95
C ARG A 241 -8.31 2.16 32.42
N LEU A 242 -8.40 0.94 31.91
CA LEU A 242 -8.47 0.67 30.47
C LEU A 242 -9.76 1.23 29.85
N LYS A 243 -10.91 1.05 30.51
CA LYS A 243 -12.19 1.62 30.04
C LYS A 243 -12.17 3.15 30.01
N GLN A 244 -11.63 3.79 31.05
CA GLN A 244 -11.47 5.25 31.08
C GLN A 244 -10.57 5.76 29.95
N LYS A 245 -9.44 5.06 29.69
CA LYS A 245 -8.57 5.38 28.56
C LYS A 245 -9.29 5.22 27.22
N ALA A 246 -10.06 4.15 27.06
CA ALA A 246 -10.82 3.90 25.84
C ALA A 246 -11.78 5.08 25.55
N ASN A 247 -12.58 5.47 26.55
CA ASN A 247 -13.51 6.60 26.43
C ASN A 247 -12.79 7.89 26.08
N PHE A 248 -11.69 8.22 26.78
CA PHE A 248 -10.90 9.42 26.50
C PHE A 248 -10.44 9.50 25.04
N TYR A 249 -9.97 8.38 24.47
CA TYR A 249 -9.51 8.34 23.09
C TYR A 249 -10.65 8.37 22.08
N TYR A 250 -11.76 7.69 22.35
CA TYR A 250 -12.96 7.76 21.52
C TYR A 250 -13.58 9.16 21.50
N ASP A 251 -13.66 9.83 22.65
CA ASP A 251 -14.18 11.20 22.73
C ASP A 251 -13.32 12.16 21.90
N LYS A 252 -11.99 12.04 21.97
CA LYS A 252 -11.08 12.80 21.11
C LYS A 252 -11.31 12.54 19.63
N SER A 253 -11.42 11.27 19.24
CA SER A 253 -11.69 10.90 17.84
C SER A 253 -13.01 11.48 17.37
N LYS A 254 -14.06 11.38 18.19
CA LYS A 254 -15.40 11.87 17.89
C LYS A 254 -15.46 13.38 17.72
N ILE A 255 -14.79 14.14 18.59
CA ILE A 255 -14.69 15.61 18.47
C ILE A 255 -14.09 15.98 17.11
N ILE A 256 -12.94 15.38 16.75
CA ILE A 256 -12.28 15.66 15.48
C ILE A 256 -13.17 15.28 14.29
N TRP A 257 -13.88 14.14 14.36
CA TRP A 257 -14.79 13.72 13.29
C TRP A 257 -15.95 14.69 13.11
N ASN A 258 -16.53 15.17 14.21
CA ASN A 258 -17.61 16.15 14.18
C ASN A 258 -17.15 17.50 13.62
N GLU A 259 -15.98 18.00 14.04
CA GLU A 259 -15.39 19.23 13.49
C GLU A 259 -15.17 19.14 11.97
N MET A 260 -14.78 17.97 11.46
CA MET A 260 -14.64 17.75 10.01
C MET A 260 -15.98 17.75 9.27
N LEU A 261 -17.05 17.26 9.90
CA LEU A 261 -18.40 17.25 9.31
C LEU A 261 -19.03 18.65 9.30
N GLU A 262 -18.83 19.43 10.35
CA GLU A 262 -19.31 20.82 10.46
C GLU A 262 -18.66 21.74 9.43
N GLY A 263 -17.43 21.45 9.00
CA GLY A 263 -16.74 22.18 7.93
C GLY A 263 -17.17 21.81 6.50
N LEU A 264 -18.08 20.85 6.32
CA LEU A 264 -18.61 20.43 5.01
C LEU A 264 -19.98 21.06 4.67
N THR A 265 -20.64 21.70 5.65
CA THR A 265 -21.89 22.47 5.51
C THR A 265 -21.62 23.95 5.35
#